data_AF-A0ABC8TVJ0-F1
#
_entry.id   AF-A0ABC8TVJ0-F1
#
_cell.length_a   1.000
_cell.length_b   1.000
_cell.length_c   1.000
_cell.angle_alpha   90.00
_cell.angle_beta   90.00
_cell.angle_gamma   90.00
#
_symmetry.space_group_name_H-M   'P 1'
#
loop_
_entity.id
_entity.type
_entity.pdbx_description
1 polymer ?
#
loop_
_entity_poly.entity_id
_entity_poly.type
_entity_poly.pdbx_seq_one_letter_code
_entity_poly.pdbx_strand_id
1 'polypeptide(L)'
;MALVLRYVGVVDIIKQKGDVELRKYKKDHPFAQLSGSDNIIAFTTERYKKQPLIVRGPGAGAEVTAGGVFSDILRLASYLGAPS
;
A
#
# COMPACT_ATOMS: atom_id res chain seq x y z
N MET A 1 22.85 15.30 2.63
CA MET A 1 21.77 14.41 3.12
C MET A 1 21.65 13.22 2.18
N ALA A 2 21.69 11.98 2.69
CA ALA A 2 21.63 10.79 1.85
C ALA A 2 20.19 10.49 1.41
N LEU A 3 20.01 10.17 0.13
CA LEU A 3 18.74 9.74 -0.47
C LEU A 3 18.78 8.23 -0.75
N VAL A 4 17.61 7.59 -0.81
CA VAL A 4 17.45 6.21 -1.26
C VAL A 4 16.55 6.17 -2.49
N LEU A 5 16.83 5.22 -3.38
CA LEU A 5 15.97 4.95 -4.53
C LEU A 5 14.94 3.87 -4.18
N ARG A 6 13.70 4.06 -4.66
CA ARG A 6 12.62 3.08 -4.56
C ARG A 6 11.87 3.02 -5.90
N TYR A 7 11.53 1.81 -6.32
CA TYR A 7 10.66 1.59 -7.47
C TYR A 7 9.22 1.66 -6.98
N VAL A 8 8.45 2.62 -7.49
CA VAL A 8 7.14 2.97 -6.95
C VAL A 8 6.12 3.14 -8.06
N GLY A 9 4.89 2.73 -7.78
CA GLY A 9 3.71 3.15 -8.53
C GLY A 9 3.14 4.42 -7.91
N VAL A 10 2.76 5.40 -8.73
CA VAL A 10 2.12 6.65 -8.29
C VAL A 10 0.85 6.88 -9.07
N VAL A 11 -0.23 7.16 -8.35
CA VAL A 11 -1.54 7.48 -8.92
C VAL A 11 -1.90 8.90 -8.54
N ASP A 12 -2.08 9.76 -9.54
CA ASP A 12 -2.60 11.11 -9.41
C ASP A 12 -4.03 11.13 -9.98
N ILE A 13 -5.02 11.13 -9.09
CA ILE A 13 -6.44 11.07 -9.45
C ILE A 13 -6.89 12.37 -10.13
N ILE A 14 -6.35 13.53 -9.72
CA ILE A 14 -6.72 14.84 -10.26
C ILE A 14 -6.26 14.94 -11.72
N LYS A 15 -5.05 14.41 -12.01
CA LYS A 15 -4.50 14.37 -13.37
C LYS A 15 -4.88 13.11 -14.15
N GLN A 16 -5.65 12.20 -13.55
CA GLN A 16 -6.00 10.89 -14.11
C GLN A 16 -4.80 10.11 -14.65
N LYS A 17 -3.70 10.09 -13.89
CA LYS A 17 -2.43 9.51 -14.32
C LYS A 17 -1.95 8.43 -13.36
N GLY A 18 -1.45 7.33 -13.92
CA GLY A 18 -0.68 6.30 -13.23
C GLY A 18 0.73 6.20 -13.81
N ASP A 19 1.75 6.23 -12.97
CA ASP A 19 3.15 6.09 -13.36
C ASP A 19 3.83 4.98 -12.54
N VAL A 20 4.81 4.29 -13.12
CA VAL A 20 5.71 3.38 -12.41
C VAL A 20 7.16 3.79 -12.71
N GLU A 21 7.89 4.19 -11.69
CA GLU A 21 9.22 4.77 -11.88
C GLU A 21 10.13 4.62 -10.65
N LEU A 22 11.43 4.88 -10.83
CA LEU A 22 12.38 5.04 -9.73
C LEU A 22 12.29 6.44 -9.16
N ARG A 23 11.90 6.58 -7.89
CA ARG A 23 11.89 7.87 -7.17
C ARG A 23 12.92 7.90 -6.03
N LYS A 24 13.43 9.10 -5.76
CA LYS A 24 14.34 9.37 -4.64
C LYS A 24 13.54 9.80 -3.41
N TYR A 25 13.85 9.19 -2.26
CA TYR A 25 13.28 9.53 -0.97
C TYR A 25 14.37 9.86 0.04
N LYS A 26 14.07 10.74 1.00
CA LYS A 26 14.94 10.96 2.15
C LYS A 26 14.94 9.72 3.06
N LYS A 27 16.01 9.50 3.82
CA LYS A 27 16.13 8.33 4.71
C LYS A 27 15.09 8.28 5.84
N ASP A 28 14.54 9.42 6.23
CA ASP A 28 13.47 9.56 7.23
C ASP A 28 12.07 9.33 6.63
N HIS A 29 11.94 9.24 5.30
CA HIS A 29 10.65 8.99 4.66
C HIS A 29 10.17 7.54 4.93
N PRO A 30 8.86 7.29 5.13
CA PRO A 30 8.35 5.93 5.40
C PRO A 30 8.79 4.87 4.39
N PHE A 31 8.87 5.23 3.10
CA PHE A 31 9.31 4.32 2.02
C PHE A 31 10.79 3.93 2.13
N ALA A 32 11.61 4.71 2.84
CA ALA A 32 13.00 4.37 3.09
C ALA A 32 13.15 3.26 4.14
N GLN A 33 12.14 3.08 5.00
CA GLN A 33 12.15 2.17 6.16
C GLN A 33 11.56 0.78 5.87
N LEU A 34 11.30 0.46 4.61
CA LEU A 34 10.90 -0.89 4.17
C LEU A 34 11.98 -1.92 4.52
N SER A 35 11.55 -3.10 4.97
CA SER A 35 12.40 -4.24 5.29
C SER A 35 11.90 -5.48 4.54
N GLY A 36 12.82 -6.29 4.01
CA GLY A 36 12.48 -7.54 3.33
C GLY A 36 11.52 -7.34 2.14
N SER A 37 10.44 -8.13 2.13
CA SER A 37 9.38 -8.14 1.11
C SER A 37 8.13 -7.35 1.52
N ASP A 38 8.26 -6.40 2.44
CA ASP A 38 7.16 -5.51 2.80
C ASP A 38 6.76 -4.64 1.60
N ASN A 39 5.45 -4.53 1.38
CA ASN A 39 4.87 -3.51 0.52
C ASN A 39 4.39 -2.33 1.39
N ILE A 40 4.39 -1.14 0.80
CA ILE A 40 3.90 0.09 1.43
C ILE A 40 3.08 0.89 0.43
N ILE A 41 1.97 1.45 0.91
CA ILE A 41 1.12 2.37 0.17
C ILE A 41 0.90 3.61 1.03
N ALA A 42 1.07 4.78 0.43
CA ALA A 42 0.78 6.06 1.05
C ALA A 42 -0.43 6.69 0.36
N PHE A 43 -1.49 6.95 1.12
CA PHE A 43 -2.68 7.64 0.64
C PHE A 43 -2.65 9.10 1.11
N THR A 44 -2.65 10.00 0.14
CA THR A 44 -2.83 11.44 0.39
C THR A 44 -4.23 11.82 -0.07
N THR A 45 -5.07 12.24 0.87
CA THR A 45 -6.46 12.66 0.60
C THR A 45 -6.72 14.03 1.22
N GLU A 46 -7.88 14.62 1.00
CA GLU A 46 -8.27 15.87 1.68
C GLU A 46 -8.23 15.74 3.20
N ARG A 47 -8.71 14.61 3.73
CA ARG A 47 -8.67 14.30 5.17
C ARG A 47 -7.25 14.04 5.67
N TYR A 48 -6.41 13.38 4.87
CA TYR A 48 -5.03 13.02 5.21
C TYR A 48 -3.99 13.90 4.50
N LYS A 49 -4.24 15.22 4.41
CA LYS A 49 -3.39 16.15 3.64
C LYS A 49 -2.06 16.46 4.32
N LYS A 50 -2.04 16.58 5.65
CA LYS A 50 -0.83 16.92 6.43
C LYS A 50 0.02 15.70 6.73
N GLN A 51 -0.62 14.57 7.00
CA GLN A 51 0.03 13.31 7.33
C GLN A 51 -0.64 12.21 6.50
N PRO A 52 0.00 11.73 5.43
CA PRO A 52 -0.54 10.67 4.60
C PRO A 52 -0.84 9.41 5.42
N LEU A 53 -1.92 8.72 5.07
CA LEU A 53 -2.22 7.41 5.64
C LEU A 53 -1.27 6.38 5.04
N ILE A 54 -0.48 5.74 5.89
CA ILE A 54 0.48 4.72 5.49
C ILE A 54 -0.08 3.33 5.82
N VAL A 55 -0.20 2.47 4.81
CA VAL A 55 -0.48 1.05 4.97
C VAL A 55 0.78 0.28 4.60
N ARG A 56 1.28 -0.54 5.52
CA ARG A 56 2.50 -1.35 5.36
C ARG A 56 2.26 -2.75 5.90
N GLY A 57 2.86 -3.73 5.24
CA GLY A 57 2.94 -5.11 5.73
C GLY A 57 3.58 -6.03 4.69
N PRO A 58 3.63 -7.33 4.95
CA PRO A 58 4.13 -8.31 3.99
C PRO A 58 3.37 -8.21 2.66
N GLY A 59 4.10 -7.96 1.58
CA GLY A 59 3.53 -7.77 0.26
C GLY A 59 3.34 -9.04 -0.56
N ALA A 60 4.01 -10.12 -0.14
CA ALA A 60 4.03 -11.40 -0.80
C ALA A 60 4.34 -12.52 0.20
N GLY A 61 3.90 -13.74 -0.12
CA GLY A 61 4.08 -14.94 0.68
C GLY A 61 2.82 -15.80 0.63
N ALA A 62 2.97 -17.12 0.60
CA ALA A 62 1.84 -18.03 0.40
C ALA A 62 0.72 -17.83 1.44
N GLU A 63 1.09 -17.75 2.72
CA GLU A 63 0.13 -17.60 3.82
C GLU A 63 -0.58 -16.24 3.82
N VAL A 64 0.17 -15.15 3.60
CA VAL A 64 -0.40 -13.80 3.59
C VAL A 64 -1.32 -13.58 2.38
N THR A 65 -0.97 -14.13 1.22
CA THR A 65 -1.83 -14.11 0.03
C THR A 65 -3.09 -14.95 0.25
N ALA A 66 -2.96 -16.16 0.81
CA ALA A 66 -4.11 -17.02 1.11
C ALA A 66 -5.06 -16.37 2.13
N GLY A 67 -4.51 -15.71 3.16
CA GLY A 67 -5.30 -14.95 4.14
C GLY A 67 -6.10 -13.81 3.49
N GLY A 68 -5.52 -13.11 2.52
CA GLY A 68 -6.21 -12.08 1.73
C GLY A 68 -7.40 -12.64 0.95
N VAL A 69 -7.18 -13.74 0.20
CA VAL A 69 -8.25 -14.42 -0.54
C VAL A 69 -9.35 -14.94 0.39
N PHE A 70 -8.96 -15.54 1.52
CA PHE A 70 -9.93 -16.06 2.50
C PHE A 70 -10.78 -14.94 3.11
N SER A 71 -10.18 -13.79 3.44
CA SER A 71 -10.92 -12.61 3.89
C SER A 71 -11.96 -12.16 2.87
N ASP A 72 -11.65 -12.20 1.57
CA ASP A 72 -12.62 -11.84 0.52
C ASP A 72 -13.76 -12.86 0.41
N ILE A 73 -13.49 -14.16 0.59
CA ILE A 73 -14.54 -15.19 0.67
C ILE A 73 -15.48 -14.93 1.86
N LEU A 74 -14.94 -14.62 3.04
CA LEU A 74 -15.76 -14.30 4.22
C LEU A 74 -16.64 -13.07 3.99
N ARG A 75 -16.08 -12.02 3.38
CA ARG A 75 -16.85 -10.81 3.00
C ARG A 75 -17.97 -11.14 2.03
N LEU A 76 -17.70 -11.97 1.02
CA LEU A 76 -18.69 -12.39 0.05
C LEU A 76 -19.81 -13.21 0.72
N ALA A 77 -19.46 -14.16 1.57
CA ALA A 77 -20.43 -14.98 2.30
C ALA A 77 -21.35 -14.10 3.18
N SER A 78 -20.76 -13.16 3.92
CA SER A 78 -21.52 -12.19 4.73
C SER A 78 -22.45 -11.33 3.87
N TYR A 79 -21.97 -10.84 2.72
CA TYR A 79 -22.78 -10.04 1.79
C TYR A 79 -23.96 -10.83 1.20
N LEU A 80 -23.79 -12.13 0.95
CA LEU A 80 -24.81 -13.01 0.40
C LEU A 80 -25.78 -13.59 1.45
N GLY A 81 -25.68 -13.15 2.71
CA GLY A 81 -26.63 -13.52 3.76
C GLY A 81 -26.27 -14.78 4.54
N ALA A 82 -24.99 -15.20 4.54
CA ALA A 82 -24.52 -16.16 5.52
C ALA A 82 -24.69 -15.55 6.93
N PRO A 83 -25.26 -16.30 7.90
CA PRO A 83 -25.38 -15.81 9.27
C PRO A 83 -24.00 -15.49 9.83
N SER A 84 -23.88 -14.28 10.38
CA SER A 84 -22.70 -13.81 11.11
C SER A 84 -22.43 -14.65 12.35
#